data_AF-A0A7Y5QMU4-F1
#
_entry.id   AF-A0A7Y5QMU4-F1
#
_cell.length_a   1.000
_cell.length_b   1.000
_cell.length_c   1.000
_cell.angle_alpha   90.00
_cell.angle_beta   90.00
_cell.angle_gamma   90.00
#
_symmetry.space_group_name_H-M   'P 1'
#
loop_
_entity.id
_entity.type
_entity.pdbx_description
1 polymer ?
#
loop_
_entity_poly.entity_id
_entity_poly.type
_entity_poly.pdbx_seq_one_letter_code
_entity_poly.pdbx_strand_id
1 'polypeptide(L)'
;MSQPESITVEDTGMRSNVRQGWWISALAAVVVAAGACVDEKIVYRDGPAFVAPPAAAANFLGYSDTATNKTVCGNCHVTQQGKWSQTAHSDAWATLQGSGYAAATCEGCHTVSNKGNKVTDANVAYNSTKDVRYHDVQCESCHGPGLDHVTAPARGQMLASVHADTGAGVTNGCAECHTGTHNPFVEEWRSSRHATSYTRGYNGATATAPDIPFGPRAACKGCHIGQDVLASWGVNTNYEEKTKGNVIATAEGVTCVVCHDPHGSEHPKQLRYAVDATDAESNLCAKCHNRRSTPDWSGSRDSPHAPHGPLVFGTAGWWPPGIEFIETQSTHGSSANPKLCATCHVQRYNVNDKTTGQFQVTVVGHRWLPIPCVDANGRPTDSQSCTVTGRSFKACASGGCHGNSELNARSAFISAGNDVAGLTTLLDGMIAQVPSNQFGAGKVTAGRGAKFNSEMAKMHGSEVHNPFLVKTLLRYSGVALNQTYGIPIPPGLAPTPADVKRVRITTPTTR
;
A
#
# COMPACT_ATOMS: atom_id res chain seq x y z
N MET A 1 -9.71 45.39 47.04
CA MET A 1 -8.86 46.02 48.07
C MET A 1 -7.44 45.55 47.79
N SER A 2 -6.70 46.32 46.98
CA SER A 2 -5.75 47.38 47.38
C SER A 2 -4.39 46.80 47.77
N GLN A 3 -3.23 47.17 47.25
CA GLN A 3 -2.72 48.02 46.16
C GLN A 3 -1.21 47.62 46.03
N PRO A 4 -0.49 48.06 44.99
CA PRO A 4 0.90 47.68 44.68
C PRO A 4 1.93 48.77 45.05
N GLU A 5 3.21 48.41 45.17
CA GLU A 5 4.37 49.34 45.10
C GLU A 5 5.54 48.59 44.41
N SER A 6 5.95 49.01 43.20
CA SER A 6 7.14 49.86 42.91
C SER A 6 8.36 48.96 42.57
N ILE A 7 9.28 49.24 41.64
CA ILE A 7 10.08 50.46 41.44
C ILE A 7 10.84 50.33 40.09
N THR A 8 10.69 51.36 39.25
CA THR A 8 11.72 52.14 38.50
C THR A 8 12.70 51.45 37.55
N VAL A 9 13.11 52.06 36.42
CA VAL A 9 13.94 53.29 36.27
C VAL A 9 13.65 53.83 34.86
N GLU A 10 13.09 55.05 34.73
CA GLU A 10 13.80 56.32 34.35
C GLU A 10 14.51 56.26 32.97
N ASP A 11 14.47 57.27 32.11
CA ASP A 11 13.79 58.56 32.09
C ASP A 11 13.96 59.17 30.67
N THR A 12 13.09 60.14 30.34
CA THR A 12 13.26 61.28 29.40
C THR A 12 14.00 61.05 28.05
N GLY A 13 13.39 61.16 26.87
CA GLY A 13 12.32 62.07 26.45
C GLY A 13 12.88 63.34 25.80
N MET A 14 13.15 63.32 24.48
CA MET A 14 12.78 64.45 23.62
C MET A 14 12.59 64.03 22.16
N ARG A 15 11.45 64.45 21.62
CA ARG A 15 10.90 64.14 20.30
C ARG A 15 11.35 65.19 19.27
N SER A 16 11.47 64.78 18.00
CA SER A 16 10.99 65.62 16.88
C SER A 16 10.71 64.80 15.61
N ASN A 17 9.43 64.49 15.41
CA ASN A 17 8.66 64.66 14.18
C ASN A 17 9.29 64.26 12.83
N VAL A 18 9.26 62.97 12.48
CA VAL A 18 8.85 62.50 11.13
C VAL A 18 8.34 61.07 11.29
N ARG A 19 7.03 60.82 11.15
CA ARG A 19 6.37 59.55 10.77
C ARG A 19 4.91 59.53 11.25
N GLN A 20 4.07 60.35 10.62
CA GLN A 20 2.61 60.26 10.74
C GLN A 20 1.94 59.96 9.38
N GLY A 21 2.62 59.22 8.50
CA GLY A 21 2.10 58.90 7.16
C GLY A 21 2.01 57.41 6.81
N TRP A 22 2.48 56.50 7.66
CA TRP A 22 2.70 55.10 7.26
C TRP A 22 1.79 54.07 7.96
N TRP A 23 0.91 54.51 8.87
CA TRP A 23 -0.02 53.62 9.58
C TRP A 23 -1.44 53.64 9.02
N ILE A 24 -1.82 54.68 8.27
CA ILE A 24 -3.15 54.78 7.66
C ILE A 24 -3.22 54.01 6.33
N SER A 25 -2.12 53.92 5.57
CA SER A 25 -2.08 53.19 4.29
C SER A 25 -2.06 51.67 4.46
N ALA A 26 -1.46 51.14 5.53
CA ALA A 26 -1.45 49.70 5.81
C ALA A 26 -2.81 49.18 6.28
N LEU A 27 -3.56 49.98 7.06
CA LEU A 27 -4.93 49.62 7.45
C LEU A 27 -5.90 49.72 6.27
N ALA A 28 -5.74 50.73 5.41
CA ALA A 28 -6.57 50.88 4.21
C ALA A 28 -6.36 49.74 3.20
N ALA A 29 -5.12 49.26 3.02
CA ALA A 29 -4.85 48.12 2.11
C ALA A 29 -5.40 46.79 2.64
N VAL A 30 -5.40 46.56 3.96
CA VAL A 30 -5.97 45.36 4.58
C VAL A 30 -7.51 45.40 4.57
N VAL A 31 -8.11 46.58 4.74
CA VAL A 31 -9.58 46.74 4.67
C VAL A 31 -10.09 46.64 3.21
N VAL A 32 -9.33 47.10 2.21
CA VAL A 32 -9.67 46.93 0.79
C VAL A 32 -9.51 45.47 0.34
N ALA A 33 -8.53 44.73 0.86
CA ALA A 33 -8.39 43.29 0.60
C ALA A 33 -9.48 42.44 1.31
N ALA A 34 -9.96 42.88 2.48
CA ALA A 34 -11.06 42.20 3.19
C ALA A 34 -12.44 42.50 2.59
N GLY A 35 -12.64 43.67 1.95
CA GLY A 35 -13.89 44.04 1.28
C GLY A 35 -14.10 43.37 -0.08
N ALA A 36 -13.05 42.84 -0.71
CA ALA A 36 -13.11 42.21 -2.04
C ALA A 36 -13.52 40.72 -2.00
N CYS A 37 -13.67 40.12 -0.82
CA CYS A 37 -14.04 38.71 -0.64
C CYS A 37 -15.39 38.50 0.06
N VAL A 38 -16.23 39.54 0.20
CA VAL A 38 -17.52 39.43 0.92
C VAL A 38 -18.77 39.61 0.06
N ASP A 39 -18.64 39.63 -1.26
CA ASP A 39 -19.79 39.40 -2.15
C ASP A 39 -20.06 37.89 -2.30
N GLU A 40 -20.42 37.22 -1.20
CA GLU A 40 -21.21 36.00 -1.28
C GLU A 40 -22.66 36.37 -1.65
N LYS A 41 -22.83 36.88 -2.88
CA LYS A 41 -24.13 36.78 -3.52
C LYS A 41 -24.33 35.29 -3.76
N ILE A 42 -25.09 34.63 -2.89
CA ILE A 42 -25.62 33.29 -3.18
C ILE A 42 -26.46 33.45 -4.45
N VAL A 43 -25.84 33.21 -5.60
CA VAL A 43 -26.55 33.10 -6.85
C VAL A 43 -27.21 31.73 -6.80
N TYR A 44 -28.49 31.70 -6.45
CA TYR A 44 -29.35 30.57 -6.79
C TYR A 44 -29.35 30.47 -8.31
N ARG A 45 -28.47 29.63 -8.83
CA ARG A 45 -28.57 29.16 -10.20
C ARG A 45 -29.60 28.04 -10.18
N ASP A 46 -30.44 27.98 -11.21
CA ASP A 46 -31.22 26.77 -11.46
C ASP A 46 -30.25 25.56 -11.40
N GLY A 47 -30.72 24.46 -10.80
CA GLY A 47 -29.93 23.23 -10.68
C GLY A 47 -29.31 22.86 -12.04
N PRO A 48 -28.18 22.11 -12.05
CA PRO A 48 -27.46 21.83 -13.29
C PRO A 48 -28.44 21.38 -14.36
N ALA A 49 -28.54 22.13 -15.47
CA ALA A 49 -29.43 21.81 -16.58
C ALA A 49 -28.84 20.59 -17.30
N PHE A 50 -29.12 19.39 -16.77
CA PHE A 50 -28.85 18.15 -17.46
C PHE A 50 -30.14 17.66 -18.11
N VAL A 51 -30.00 17.01 -19.27
CA VAL A 51 -31.13 16.39 -19.95
C VAL A 51 -31.67 15.27 -19.06
N ALA A 52 -32.97 15.32 -18.75
CA ALA A 52 -33.63 14.30 -17.96
C ALA A 52 -33.29 12.89 -18.49
N PRO A 53 -32.89 11.95 -17.62
CA PRO A 53 -32.56 10.61 -18.06
C PRO A 53 -33.80 9.89 -18.61
N PRO A 54 -33.63 8.95 -19.55
CA PRO A 54 -34.73 8.10 -20.00
C PRO A 54 -35.38 7.38 -18.81
N ALA A 55 -36.71 7.24 -18.81
CA ALA A 55 -37.42 6.53 -17.73
C ALA A 55 -36.92 5.08 -17.56
N ALA A 56 -36.60 4.40 -18.67
CA ALA A 56 -36.04 3.05 -18.66
C ALA A 56 -34.66 2.96 -18.00
N ALA A 57 -33.96 4.09 -17.79
CA ALA A 57 -32.67 4.10 -17.13
C ALA A 57 -32.76 3.91 -15.61
N ALA A 58 -33.96 3.88 -15.01
CA ALA A 58 -34.16 3.66 -13.58
C ALA A 58 -33.33 4.61 -12.69
N ASN A 59 -33.49 5.92 -12.91
CA ASN A 59 -32.87 7.00 -12.13
C ASN A 59 -31.35 7.18 -12.31
N PHE A 60 -30.71 6.44 -13.22
CA PHE A 60 -29.33 6.69 -13.60
C PHE A 60 -29.21 7.90 -14.52
N LEU A 61 -28.23 8.76 -14.28
CA LEU A 61 -28.06 10.05 -14.94
C LEU A 61 -27.12 9.99 -16.14
N GLY A 62 -25.95 9.38 -15.97
CA GLY A 62 -24.88 9.27 -16.96
C GLY A 62 -24.11 10.58 -17.20
N TYR A 63 -23.59 10.71 -18.41
CA TYR A 63 -22.93 11.91 -18.90
C TYR A 63 -23.90 13.08 -19.09
N SER A 64 -23.47 14.26 -18.61
CA SER A 64 -24.05 15.54 -19.01
C SER A 64 -23.46 16.08 -20.31
N ASP A 65 -22.21 15.71 -20.61
CA ASP A 65 -21.53 15.99 -21.87
C ASP A 65 -20.61 14.79 -22.19
N THR A 66 -20.94 14.07 -23.26
CA THR A 66 -20.20 12.89 -23.70
C THR A 66 -18.91 13.26 -24.44
N ALA A 67 -18.77 14.48 -24.97
CA ALA A 67 -17.58 14.89 -25.71
C ALA A 67 -16.40 15.18 -24.78
N THR A 68 -16.67 15.57 -23.53
CA THR A 68 -15.65 15.89 -22.54
C THR A 68 -15.63 14.91 -21.36
N ASN A 69 -16.28 13.75 -21.50
CA ASN A 69 -16.50 12.77 -20.44
C ASN A 69 -17.00 13.42 -19.13
N LYS A 70 -17.92 14.40 -19.20
CA LYS A 70 -18.41 15.11 -18.00
C LYS A 70 -19.69 14.48 -17.49
N THR A 71 -19.60 13.78 -16.36
CA THR A 71 -20.78 13.19 -15.69
C THR A 71 -21.69 14.29 -15.11
N VAL A 72 -22.98 13.98 -14.90
CA VAL A 72 -23.87 14.90 -14.17
C VAL A 72 -23.30 15.23 -12.78
N CYS A 73 -22.71 14.23 -12.11
CA CYS A 73 -22.04 14.37 -10.80
C CYS A 73 -20.91 15.41 -10.83
N GLY A 74 -20.17 15.48 -11.94
CA GLY A 74 -19.04 16.39 -12.13
C GLY A 74 -19.40 17.87 -12.21
N ASN A 75 -20.69 18.22 -12.28
CA ASN A 75 -21.14 19.61 -12.15
C ASN A 75 -21.00 20.14 -10.71
N CYS A 76 -21.05 19.26 -9.71
CA CYS A 76 -20.91 19.63 -8.29
C CYS A 76 -19.62 19.08 -7.68
N HIS A 77 -19.20 17.85 -8.06
CA HIS A 77 -18.01 17.17 -7.54
C HIS A 77 -16.79 17.35 -8.46
N VAL A 78 -16.42 18.60 -8.71
CA VAL A 78 -15.42 18.99 -9.73
C VAL A 78 -14.06 18.33 -9.51
N THR A 79 -13.62 18.18 -8.26
CA THR A 79 -12.34 17.55 -7.93
C THR A 79 -12.33 16.06 -8.27
N GLN A 80 -13.39 15.33 -7.91
CA GLN A 80 -13.51 13.90 -8.19
C GLN A 80 -13.67 13.66 -9.69
N GLN A 81 -14.48 14.47 -10.38
CA GLN A 81 -14.62 14.41 -11.84
C GLN A 81 -13.28 14.63 -12.55
N GLY A 82 -12.53 15.67 -12.14
CA GLY A 82 -11.24 15.99 -12.74
C GLY A 82 -10.22 14.85 -12.61
N LYS A 83 -10.22 14.13 -11.49
CA LYS A 83 -9.39 12.94 -11.31
C LYS A 83 -9.92 11.72 -12.05
N TRP A 84 -11.24 11.46 -11.99
CA TRP A 84 -11.85 10.26 -12.57
C TRP A 84 -11.71 10.24 -14.10
N SER A 85 -11.87 11.40 -14.75
CA SER A 85 -11.71 11.54 -16.21
C SER A 85 -10.30 11.22 -16.74
N GLN A 86 -9.32 11.06 -15.84
CA GLN A 86 -7.94 10.66 -16.19
C GLN A 86 -7.72 9.15 -15.97
N THR A 87 -8.74 8.41 -15.53
CA THR A 87 -8.61 6.98 -15.23
C THR A 87 -8.94 6.13 -16.45
N ALA A 88 -8.53 4.86 -16.43
CA ALA A 88 -8.95 3.92 -17.47
C ALA A 88 -10.45 3.59 -17.40
N HIS A 89 -11.11 3.85 -16.27
CA HIS A 89 -12.56 3.67 -16.15
C HIS A 89 -13.35 4.64 -17.02
N SER A 90 -12.88 5.88 -17.20
CA SER A 90 -13.51 6.86 -18.10
C SER A 90 -13.21 6.65 -19.58
N ASP A 91 -12.48 5.58 -19.93
CA ASP A 91 -12.17 5.17 -21.31
C ASP A 91 -12.50 3.68 -21.55
N ALA A 92 -13.29 3.10 -20.63
CA ALA A 92 -13.56 1.66 -20.62
C ALA A 92 -14.32 1.21 -21.87
N TRP A 93 -15.23 2.04 -22.39
CA TRP A 93 -15.97 1.72 -23.60
C TRP A 93 -15.05 1.69 -24.83
N ALA A 94 -14.26 2.74 -25.02
CA ALA A 94 -13.32 2.80 -26.14
C ALA A 94 -12.29 1.66 -26.07
N THR A 95 -11.80 1.34 -24.87
CA THR A 95 -10.92 0.18 -24.65
C THR A 95 -11.58 -1.14 -25.05
N LEU A 96 -12.87 -1.34 -24.73
CA LEU A 96 -13.62 -2.52 -25.16
C LEU A 96 -13.74 -2.59 -26.68
N GLN A 97 -14.17 -1.50 -27.31
CA GLN A 97 -14.36 -1.44 -28.76
C GLN A 97 -13.03 -1.64 -29.51
N GLY A 98 -11.93 -1.09 -28.97
CA GLY A 98 -10.58 -1.25 -29.50
C GLY A 98 -9.98 -2.64 -29.29
N SER A 99 -10.58 -3.51 -28.47
CA SER A 99 -10.03 -4.84 -28.16
C SER A 99 -10.13 -5.82 -29.33
N GLY A 100 -11.04 -5.60 -30.28
CA GLY A 100 -11.38 -6.55 -31.35
C GLY A 100 -12.28 -7.72 -30.91
N TYR A 101 -12.68 -7.77 -29.63
CA TYR A 101 -13.51 -8.85 -29.06
C TYR A 101 -14.75 -8.31 -28.31
N ALA A 102 -15.20 -7.10 -28.64
CA ALA A 102 -16.37 -6.50 -28.02
C ALA A 102 -17.61 -7.39 -28.22
N ALA A 103 -18.32 -7.69 -27.13
CA ALA A 103 -19.53 -8.48 -27.13
C ALA A 103 -20.52 -7.96 -26.07
N ALA A 104 -21.80 -8.25 -26.25
CA ALA A 104 -22.86 -7.82 -25.34
C ALA A 104 -22.63 -8.24 -23.87
N THR A 105 -21.98 -9.39 -23.65
CA THR A 105 -21.60 -9.88 -22.32
C THR A 105 -20.54 -9.02 -21.62
N CYS A 106 -19.78 -8.23 -22.38
CA CYS A 106 -18.75 -7.31 -21.86
C CYS A 106 -19.33 -5.93 -21.55
N GLU A 107 -20.37 -5.50 -22.26
CA GLU A 107 -20.90 -4.14 -22.20
C GLU A 107 -21.28 -3.72 -20.78
N GLY A 108 -21.92 -4.60 -20.01
CA GLY A 108 -22.35 -4.29 -18.64
C GLY A 108 -21.19 -3.92 -17.69
N CYS A 109 -19.98 -4.42 -17.93
CA CYS A 109 -18.79 -4.09 -17.14
C CYS A 109 -18.03 -2.86 -17.67
N HIS A 110 -18.38 -2.37 -18.86
CA HIS A 110 -17.69 -1.28 -19.56
C HIS A 110 -18.62 -0.06 -19.78
N THR A 111 -19.75 -0.03 -19.08
CA THR A 111 -20.78 1.01 -19.10
C THR A 111 -21.32 1.22 -17.69
N VAL A 112 -22.15 2.24 -17.52
CA VAL A 112 -23.03 2.35 -16.35
C VAL A 112 -24.17 1.35 -16.51
N SER A 113 -24.23 0.40 -15.58
CA SER A 113 -25.22 -0.66 -15.54
C SER A 113 -25.60 -0.99 -14.08
N ASN A 114 -26.26 -2.12 -13.87
CA ASN A 114 -26.52 -2.66 -12.55
C ASN A 114 -25.26 -3.19 -11.84
N LYS A 115 -24.13 -3.32 -12.56
CA LYS A 115 -22.91 -3.92 -12.03
C LYS A 115 -22.05 -2.94 -11.25
N GLY A 116 -21.52 -3.42 -10.12
CA GLY A 116 -20.55 -2.71 -9.29
C GLY A 116 -21.18 -1.80 -8.24
N ASN A 117 -22.50 -1.65 -8.28
CA ASN A 117 -23.30 -0.90 -7.33
C ASN A 117 -24.36 -1.84 -6.72
N LYS A 118 -25.30 -1.28 -5.95
CA LYS A 118 -26.30 -2.06 -5.20
C LYS A 118 -27.53 -2.48 -6.00
N VAL A 119 -27.65 -2.08 -7.26
CA VAL A 119 -28.84 -2.33 -8.06
C VAL A 119 -28.86 -3.78 -8.52
N THR A 120 -29.90 -4.50 -8.12
CA THR A 120 -30.08 -5.92 -8.48
C THR A 120 -30.85 -6.12 -9.78
N ASP A 121 -31.59 -5.10 -10.24
CA ASP A 121 -32.28 -5.14 -11.53
C ASP A 121 -31.26 -5.05 -12.68
N ALA A 122 -31.17 -6.10 -13.50
CA ALA A 122 -30.24 -6.15 -14.62
C ALA A 122 -30.60 -5.19 -15.77
N ASN A 123 -31.84 -4.69 -15.83
CA ASN A 123 -32.36 -3.89 -16.94
C ASN A 123 -32.42 -2.39 -16.60
N VAL A 124 -31.28 -1.80 -16.28
CA VAL A 124 -31.12 -0.38 -15.94
C VAL A 124 -30.04 0.30 -16.77
N ALA A 125 -30.02 1.64 -16.78
CA ALA A 125 -29.00 2.45 -17.45
C ALA A 125 -28.68 1.96 -18.88
N TYR A 126 -27.43 1.62 -19.20
CA TYR A 126 -27.04 1.16 -20.53
C TYR A 126 -27.76 -0.14 -20.95
N ASN A 127 -28.01 -1.06 -20.02
CA ASN A 127 -28.60 -2.36 -20.36
C ASN A 127 -30.03 -2.24 -20.90
N SER A 128 -30.80 -1.25 -20.43
CA SER A 128 -32.18 -1.00 -20.88
C SER A 128 -32.31 0.06 -21.96
N THR A 129 -31.39 1.03 -22.03
CA THR A 129 -31.52 2.18 -22.93
C THR A 129 -30.62 2.12 -24.16
N LYS A 130 -29.44 1.48 -24.03
CA LYS A 130 -28.33 1.56 -25.00
C LYS A 130 -27.91 3.00 -25.34
N ASP A 131 -28.20 3.95 -24.45
CA ASP A 131 -27.84 5.36 -24.64
C ASP A 131 -26.35 5.58 -24.39
N VAL A 132 -25.70 6.29 -25.32
CA VAL A 132 -24.27 6.66 -25.26
C VAL A 132 -23.89 7.45 -24.02
N ARG A 133 -24.86 8.10 -23.34
CA ARG A 133 -24.63 8.77 -22.06
C ARG A 133 -24.13 7.85 -20.96
N TYR A 134 -24.33 6.54 -21.10
CA TYR A 134 -23.91 5.52 -20.13
C TYR A 134 -22.64 4.78 -20.54
N HIS A 135 -21.96 5.18 -21.61
CA HIS A 135 -20.65 4.62 -21.93
C HIS A 135 -19.65 4.87 -20.79
N ASP A 136 -18.68 3.96 -20.65
CA ASP A 136 -17.64 3.97 -19.62
C ASP A 136 -18.09 3.60 -18.21
N VAL A 137 -17.13 3.30 -17.35
CA VAL A 137 -17.38 3.01 -15.93
C VAL A 137 -17.40 4.34 -15.18
N GLN A 138 -18.58 4.91 -15.02
CA GLN A 138 -18.79 6.24 -14.41
C GLN A 138 -19.03 6.16 -12.90
N CYS A 139 -19.31 7.32 -12.28
CA CYS A 139 -19.60 7.43 -10.85
C CYS A 139 -20.71 6.45 -10.40
N GLU A 140 -21.79 6.39 -11.17
CA GLU A 140 -22.97 5.59 -10.83
C GLU A 140 -22.71 4.07 -10.96
N SER A 141 -21.64 3.63 -11.64
CA SER A 141 -21.22 2.23 -11.64
C SER A 141 -20.82 1.72 -10.26
N CYS A 142 -20.41 2.60 -9.33
CA CYS A 142 -20.09 2.22 -7.94
C CYS A 142 -21.06 2.83 -6.92
N HIS A 143 -21.56 4.04 -7.19
CA HIS A 143 -22.40 4.80 -6.27
C HIS A 143 -23.90 4.56 -6.46
N GLY A 144 -24.31 3.89 -7.56
CA GLY A 144 -25.70 3.66 -7.91
C GLY A 144 -26.38 4.86 -8.57
N PRO A 145 -27.72 4.81 -8.78
CA PRO A 145 -28.48 5.84 -9.49
C PRO A 145 -28.51 7.17 -8.73
N GLY A 146 -28.25 8.28 -9.44
CA GLY A 146 -28.06 9.59 -8.82
C GLY A 146 -29.24 10.56 -8.85
N LEU A 147 -30.36 10.26 -9.53
CA LEU A 147 -31.44 11.24 -9.74
C LEU A 147 -32.01 11.83 -8.43
N ASP A 148 -32.26 10.98 -7.44
CA ASP A 148 -32.81 11.43 -6.14
C ASP A 148 -31.81 12.35 -5.42
N HIS A 149 -30.52 12.00 -5.49
CA HIS A 149 -29.45 12.77 -4.88
C HIS A 149 -29.29 14.14 -5.51
N VAL A 150 -29.28 14.25 -6.85
CA VAL A 150 -29.13 15.55 -7.51
C VAL A 150 -30.35 16.45 -7.34
N THR A 151 -31.53 15.85 -7.08
CA THR A 151 -32.77 16.59 -6.80
C THR A 151 -32.82 17.13 -5.38
N ALA A 152 -32.30 16.38 -4.40
CA ALA A 152 -32.28 16.76 -3.00
C ALA A 152 -30.97 16.33 -2.31
N PRO A 153 -29.86 17.05 -2.56
CA PRO A 153 -28.54 16.63 -2.10
C PRO A 153 -28.41 16.73 -0.58
N ALA A 154 -28.04 15.62 0.06
CA ALA A 154 -27.71 15.56 1.48
C ALA A 154 -26.39 14.82 1.73
N ARG A 155 -25.71 15.17 2.82
CA ARG A 155 -24.49 14.47 3.25
C ARG A 155 -24.80 13.02 3.62
N GLY A 156 -23.91 12.11 3.25
CA GLY A 156 -24.03 10.68 3.59
C GLY A 156 -24.92 9.88 2.64
N GLN A 157 -25.39 10.47 1.55
CA GLN A 157 -26.04 9.77 0.44
C GLN A 157 -25.00 9.22 -0.55
N MET A 158 -25.43 8.30 -1.41
CA MET A 158 -24.63 7.73 -2.51
C MET A 158 -23.29 7.19 -2.04
N LEU A 159 -23.27 6.38 -0.98
CA LEU A 159 -22.04 5.73 -0.54
C LEU A 159 -21.76 4.51 -1.42
N ALA A 160 -20.52 4.38 -1.90
CA ALA A 160 -20.04 3.16 -2.51
C ALA A 160 -19.50 2.20 -1.43
N SER A 161 -19.62 0.90 -1.68
CA SER A 161 -19.02 -0.11 -0.82
C SER A 161 -17.53 -0.28 -1.14
N VAL A 162 -16.73 -0.47 -0.09
CA VAL A 162 -15.31 -0.85 -0.19
C VAL A 162 -15.09 -2.34 0.03
N HIS A 163 -16.16 -3.06 0.31
CA HIS A 163 -16.16 -4.50 0.45
C HIS A 163 -15.78 -5.16 -0.88
N ALA A 164 -14.87 -6.13 -0.83
CA ALA A 164 -14.56 -6.97 -1.97
C ALA A 164 -15.38 -8.25 -1.85
N ASP A 165 -16.53 -8.29 -2.53
CA ASP A 165 -17.42 -9.45 -2.50
C ASP A 165 -16.74 -10.67 -3.15
N THR A 166 -16.60 -11.73 -2.38
CA THR A 166 -15.94 -12.98 -2.79
C THR A 166 -16.90 -14.14 -2.96
N GLY A 167 -18.21 -13.88 -2.82
CA GLY A 167 -19.28 -14.86 -2.92
C GLY A 167 -19.39 -15.47 -4.32
N ALA A 168 -20.04 -16.63 -4.41
CA ALA A 168 -20.23 -17.33 -5.68
C ALA A 168 -21.10 -16.55 -6.70
N GLY A 169 -21.90 -15.59 -6.23
CA GLY A 169 -22.81 -14.80 -7.05
C GLY A 169 -22.47 -13.32 -7.16
N VAL A 170 -21.26 -12.90 -6.73
CA VAL A 170 -20.75 -11.52 -6.65
C VAL A 170 -21.75 -10.43 -7.07
N THR A 171 -22.26 -9.65 -6.11
CA THR A 171 -23.40 -8.74 -6.32
C THR A 171 -23.10 -7.28 -5.97
N ASN A 172 -21.84 -6.92 -5.73
CA ASN A 172 -21.48 -5.54 -5.41
C ASN A 172 -19.99 -5.25 -5.65
N GLY A 173 -19.69 -3.98 -5.88
CA GLY A 173 -18.35 -3.42 -5.87
C GLY A 173 -17.45 -3.90 -7.00
N CYS A 174 -16.14 -3.75 -6.80
CA CYS A 174 -15.12 -4.00 -7.84
C CYS A 174 -15.21 -5.41 -8.46
N ALA A 175 -15.62 -6.38 -7.65
CA ALA A 175 -15.60 -7.80 -7.99
C ALA A 175 -16.61 -8.17 -9.09
N GLU A 176 -17.67 -7.40 -9.30
CA GLU A 176 -18.66 -7.70 -10.36
C GLU A 176 -18.12 -7.58 -11.78
N CYS A 177 -17.05 -6.80 -11.95
CA CYS A 177 -16.37 -6.58 -13.22
C CYS A 177 -14.98 -7.21 -13.24
N HIS A 178 -14.27 -7.16 -12.11
CA HIS A 178 -12.91 -7.69 -11.96
C HIS A 178 -12.89 -9.14 -11.46
N THR A 179 -13.53 -10.00 -12.25
CA THR A 179 -13.72 -11.43 -12.00
C THR A 179 -13.57 -12.25 -13.27
N GLY A 180 -13.47 -13.57 -13.13
CA GLY A 180 -13.44 -14.52 -14.23
C GLY A 180 -12.09 -14.61 -14.93
N THR A 181 -12.09 -15.21 -16.12
CA THR A 181 -10.85 -15.73 -16.72
C THR A 181 -9.86 -14.66 -17.22
N HIS A 182 -10.35 -13.51 -17.67
CA HIS A 182 -9.53 -12.44 -18.24
C HIS A 182 -9.06 -11.43 -17.18
N ASN A 183 -9.80 -11.31 -16.08
CA ASN A 183 -9.57 -10.33 -15.03
C ASN A 183 -9.82 -10.94 -13.62
N PRO A 184 -9.17 -12.06 -13.23
CA PRO A 184 -9.45 -12.75 -11.97
C PRO A 184 -8.89 -12.04 -10.72
N PHE A 185 -9.06 -10.71 -10.62
CA PHE A 185 -8.49 -9.93 -9.54
C PHE A 185 -9.09 -10.32 -8.19
N VAL A 186 -10.41 -10.49 -8.11
CA VAL A 186 -11.06 -10.87 -6.85
C VAL A 186 -10.71 -12.30 -6.44
N GLU A 187 -10.61 -13.23 -7.40
CA GLU A 187 -10.24 -14.62 -7.12
C GLU A 187 -8.79 -14.78 -6.69
N GLU A 188 -7.90 -13.95 -7.23
CA GLU A 188 -6.52 -13.88 -6.77
C GLU A 188 -6.43 -13.22 -5.39
N TRP A 189 -7.09 -12.07 -5.20
CA TRP A 189 -7.08 -11.34 -3.94
C TRP A 189 -7.63 -12.16 -2.78
N ARG A 190 -8.78 -12.84 -2.96
CA ARG A 190 -9.42 -13.65 -1.91
C ARG A 190 -8.53 -14.80 -1.43
N SER A 191 -7.66 -15.29 -2.32
CA SER A 191 -6.69 -16.35 -2.03
C SER A 191 -5.42 -15.83 -1.35
N SER A 192 -5.31 -14.51 -1.15
CA SER A 192 -4.18 -13.88 -0.48
C SER A 192 -4.45 -13.63 1.01
N ARG A 193 -3.39 -13.32 1.75
CA ARG A 193 -3.51 -12.92 3.16
C ARG A 193 -3.99 -11.48 3.34
N HIS A 194 -4.04 -10.67 2.28
CA HIS A 194 -4.63 -9.34 2.35
C HIS A 194 -6.14 -9.42 2.56
N ALA A 195 -6.82 -10.40 1.94
CA ALA A 195 -8.25 -10.62 2.16
C ALA A 195 -8.61 -10.96 3.60
N THR A 196 -7.72 -11.63 4.32
CA THR A 196 -7.93 -12.08 5.70
C THR A 196 -7.03 -11.34 6.70
N SER A 197 -6.44 -10.21 6.30
CA SER A 197 -5.45 -9.49 7.12
C SER A 197 -6.02 -9.05 8.47
N TYR A 198 -7.32 -8.74 8.51
CA TYR A 198 -8.03 -8.25 9.68
C TYR A 198 -7.99 -9.26 10.83
N THR A 199 -7.98 -10.56 10.53
CA THR A 199 -7.91 -11.63 11.54
C THR A 199 -6.69 -11.52 12.45
N ARG A 200 -5.61 -10.90 11.98
CA ARG A 200 -4.37 -10.67 12.75
C ARG A 200 -4.33 -9.31 13.47
N GLY A 201 -5.31 -8.45 13.21
CA GLY A 201 -5.46 -7.15 13.86
C GLY A 201 -6.04 -7.22 15.27
N TYR A 202 -6.67 -8.34 15.65
CA TYR A 202 -7.42 -8.48 16.90
C TYR A 202 -6.59 -9.05 18.06
N ASN A 203 -7.01 -8.68 19.27
CA ASN A 203 -6.51 -9.22 20.52
C ASN A 203 -6.88 -10.69 20.71
N GLY A 204 -6.02 -11.42 21.44
CA GLY A 204 -6.40 -12.72 21.99
C GLY A 204 -7.29 -12.56 23.22
N ALA A 205 -7.64 -13.68 23.85
CA ALA A 205 -8.43 -13.70 25.09
C ALA A 205 -7.74 -12.97 26.27
N THR A 206 -6.42 -12.76 26.19
CA THR A 206 -5.58 -12.14 27.23
C THR A 206 -5.04 -10.78 26.77
N ALA A 207 -5.92 -9.80 26.50
CA ALA A 207 -5.50 -8.44 26.19
C ALA A 207 -5.01 -7.69 27.45
N THR A 208 -3.97 -6.86 27.29
CA THR A 208 -3.48 -5.95 28.34
C THR A 208 -3.96 -4.53 28.07
N ALA A 209 -4.36 -3.78 29.09
CA ALA A 209 -4.79 -2.39 28.91
C ALA A 209 -3.75 -1.55 28.11
N PRO A 210 -4.18 -0.67 27.18
CA PRO A 210 -5.55 -0.24 26.91
C PRO A 210 -6.33 -1.15 25.94
N ASP A 211 -5.76 -2.29 25.55
CA ASP A 211 -6.38 -3.17 24.56
C ASP A 211 -7.59 -3.93 25.15
N ILE A 212 -8.69 -3.97 24.39
CA ILE A 212 -9.91 -4.71 24.73
C ILE A 212 -9.75 -6.19 24.30
N PRO A 213 -10.09 -7.19 25.15
CA PRO A 213 -10.12 -8.59 24.76
C PRO A 213 -10.96 -8.81 23.50
N PHE A 214 -10.41 -9.54 22.53
CA PHE A 214 -11.02 -9.76 21.20
C PHE A 214 -11.32 -8.47 20.38
N GLY A 215 -10.92 -7.28 20.85
CA GLY A 215 -10.97 -6.02 20.10
C GLY A 215 -9.72 -5.78 19.24
N PRO A 216 -9.74 -4.83 18.28
CA PRO A 216 -8.59 -4.54 17.45
C PRO A 216 -7.47 -3.88 18.26
N ARG A 217 -6.23 -4.34 18.08
CA ARG A 217 -5.05 -3.71 18.68
C ARG A 217 -4.77 -2.39 17.98
N ALA A 218 -4.68 -1.30 18.74
CA ALA A 218 -4.42 0.03 18.18
C ALA A 218 -3.15 0.05 17.32
N ALA A 219 -2.09 -0.64 17.77
CA ALA A 219 -0.84 -0.71 17.05
C ALA A 219 -0.89 -1.61 15.79
N CYS A 220 -1.91 -2.45 15.59
CA CYS A 220 -1.98 -3.43 14.49
C CYS A 220 -2.98 -3.03 13.40
N LYS A 221 -4.04 -2.31 13.77
CA LYS A 221 -5.15 -2.02 12.86
C LYS A 221 -4.75 -1.23 11.61
N GLY A 222 -3.80 -0.29 11.74
CA GLY A 222 -3.29 0.54 10.63
C GLY A 222 -2.57 -0.21 9.49
N CYS A 223 -2.35 -1.52 9.61
CA CYS A 223 -1.88 -2.37 8.51
C CYS A 223 -2.80 -3.56 8.22
N HIS A 224 -3.64 -3.95 9.18
CA HIS A 224 -4.38 -5.21 9.13
C HIS A 224 -5.86 -5.04 8.82
N ILE A 225 -6.48 -3.90 9.13
CA ILE A 225 -7.92 -3.67 8.92
C ILE A 225 -8.08 -2.59 7.85
N GLY A 226 -8.65 -2.92 6.70
CA GLY A 226 -8.68 -2.03 5.53
C GLY A 226 -9.23 -0.64 5.83
N GLN A 227 -10.30 -0.56 6.63
CA GLN A 227 -10.86 0.72 7.10
C GLN A 227 -9.84 1.55 7.89
N ASP A 228 -9.10 0.92 8.82
CA ASP A 228 -8.08 1.61 9.62
C ASP A 228 -6.82 1.93 8.80
N VAL A 229 -6.47 1.13 7.78
CA VAL A 229 -5.39 1.47 6.85
C VAL A 229 -5.73 2.76 6.13
N LEU A 230 -6.90 2.85 5.50
CA LEU A 230 -7.38 4.05 4.82
C LEU A 230 -7.36 5.27 5.76
N ALA A 231 -7.90 5.12 6.97
CA ALA A 231 -7.90 6.19 7.97
C ALA A 231 -6.48 6.62 8.37
N SER A 232 -5.55 5.67 8.55
CA SER A 232 -4.15 5.96 8.89
C SER A 232 -3.40 6.70 7.78
N TRP A 233 -3.85 6.56 6.53
CA TRP A 233 -3.31 7.27 5.37
C TRP A 233 -4.02 8.60 5.09
N GLY A 234 -4.89 9.04 6.01
CA GLY A 234 -5.62 10.31 5.89
C GLY A 234 -6.79 10.26 4.92
N VAL A 235 -7.22 9.08 4.46
CA VAL A 235 -8.41 8.97 3.60
C VAL A 235 -9.66 9.25 4.45
N ASN A 236 -10.25 10.43 4.23
CA ASN A 236 -11.38 10.94 5.00
C ASN A 236 -12.75 10.76 4.31
N THR A 237 -12.77 10.25 3.07
CA THR A 237 -14.00 9.95 2.31
C THR A 237 -14.92 8.97 3.06
N ASN A 238 -16.23 9.09 2.86
CA ASN A 238 -17.21 8.16 3.41
C ASN A 238 -17.47 7.00 2.44
N TYR A 239 -17.74 5.83 3.02
CA TYR A 239 -18.08 4.59 2.34
C TYR A 239 -18.98 3.78 3.27
N GLU A 240 -19.67 2.79 2.74
CA GLU A 240 -20.72 2.06 3.46
C GLU A 240 -20.22 1.35 4.73
N GLU A 241 -19.05 0.74 4.65
CA GLU A 241 -18.47 -0.02 5.76
C GLU A 241 -17.92 0.87 6.88
N LYS A 242 -17.78 2.18 6.65
CA LYS A 242 -17.10 3.09 7.58
C LYS A 242 -17.83 3.21 8.92
N THR A 243 -19.16 3.18 8.90
CA THR A 243 -20.00 3.33 10.10
C THR A 243 -20.32 2.01 10.78
N LYS A 244 -19.99 0.87 10.16
CA LYS A 244 -20.28 -0.47 10.70
C LYS A 244 -19.36 -0.87 11.87
N GLY A 245 -18.32 -0.07 12.15
CA GLY A 245 -17.30 -0.37 13.15
C GLY A 245 -16.31 -1.44 12.70
N ASN A 246 -15.23 -1.63 13.45
CA ASN A 246 -14.14 -2.55 13.12
C ASN A 246 -14.13 -3.72 14.12
N VAL A 247 -15.19 -4.54 14.09
CA VAL A 247 -15.26 -5.83 14.80
C VAL A 247 -15.02 -6.98 13.84
N ILE A 248 -14.75 -8.19 14.34
CA ILE A 248 -14.42 -9.35 13.49
C ILE A 248 -15.47 -9.59 12.38
N ALA A 249 -16.75 -9.29 12.65
CA ALA A 249 -17.84 -9.45 11.71
C ALA A 249 -17.92 -8.37 10.61
N THR A 250 -17.30 -7.20 10.80
CA THR A 250 -17.46 -6.02 9.92
C THR A 250 -16.13 -5.44 9.46
N ALA A 251 -15.00 -5.92 9.98
CA ALA A 251 -13.69 -5.49 9.54
C ALA A 251 -13.37 -6.09 8.19
N GLU A 252 -12.93 -5.22 7.29
CA GLU A 252 -12.49 -5.58 5.97
C GLU A 252 -11.00 -5.95 6.02
N GLY A 253 -10.61 -6.86 5.14
CA GLY A 253 -9.20 -7.05 4.81
C GLY A 253 -8.60 -5.80 4.17
N VAL A 254 -7.35 -5.90 3.73
CA VAL A 254 -6.76 -4.90 2.84
C VAL A 254 -7.39 -5.08 1.45
N THR A 255 -8.55 -4.45 1.23
CA THR A 255 -9.35 -4.55 -0.01
C THR A 255 -8.75 -3.71 -1.15
N CYS A 256 -9.35 -3.81 -2.34
CA CYS A 256 -8.90 -3.14 -3.56
C CYS A 256 -8.66 -1.64 -3.36
N VAL A 257 -9.57 -0.95 -2.67
CA VAL A 257 -9.54 0.50 -2.50
C VAL A 257 -8.46 0.99 -1.53
N VAL A 258 -7.88 0.08 -0.74
CA VAL A 258 -6.72 0.42 0.09
C VAL A 258 -5.57 0.76 -0.84
N CYS A 259 -5.29 -0.07 -1.84
CA CYS A 259 -4.21 0.20 -2.80
C CYS A 259 -4.61 1.18 -3.90
N HIS A 260 -5.85 1.13 -4.38
CA HIS A 260 -6.33 1.90 -5.53
C HIS A 260 -7.30 3.01 -5.10
N ASP A 261 -7.11 4.24 -5.58
CA ASP A 261 -8.11 5.29 -5.48
C ASP A 261 -9.09 5.22 -6.67
N PRO A 262 -10.36 4.83 -6.46
CA PRO A 262 -11.31 4.68 -7.57
C PRO A 262 -11.57 5.99 -8.32
N HIS A 263 -11.30 7.14 -7.69
CA HIS A 263 -11.46 8.45 -8.33
C HIS A 263 -10.20 8.89 -9.08
N GLY A 264 -9.07 8.20 -8.94
CA GLY A 264 -7.80 8.55 -9.58
C GLY A 264 -6.75 9.11 -8.62
N SER A 265 -5.49 8.96 -9.02
CA SER A 265 -4.30 9.41 -8.30
C SER A 265 -3.21 9.81 -9.29
N GLU A 266 -2.12 10.40 -8.79
CA GLU A 266 -0.94 10.74 -9.60
C GLU A 266 -0.11 9.52 -9.99
N HIS A 267 -0.40 8.35 -9.42
CA HIS A 267 0.34 7.12 -9.70
C HIS A 267 -0.38 6.23 -10.72
N PRO A 268 0.36 5.55 -11.61
CA PRO A 268 -0.21 4.64 -12.58
C PRO A 268 -1.14 3.59 -11.94
N LYS A 269 -2.16 3.16 -12.66
CA LYS A 269 -3.17 2.19 -12.19
C LYS A 269 -3.90 2.67 -10.92
N GLN A 270 -4.01 3.98 -10.75
CA GLN A 270 -4.75 4.62 -9.65
C GLN A 270 -4.19 4.26 -8.27
N LEU A 271 -2.90 3.91 -8.16
CA LEU A 271 -2.31 3.54 -6.87
C LEU A 271 -2.26 4.73 -5.92
N ARG A 272 -2.49 4.53 -4.61
CA ARG A 272 -2.44 5.63 -3.62
C ARG A 272 -1.03 6.12 -3.34
N TYR A 273 -0.03 5.28 -3.60
CA TYR A 273 1.38 5.56 -3.37
C TYR A 273 2.20 4.94 -4.49
N ALA A 274 3.42 5.44 -4.66
CA ALA A 274 4.41 4.92 -5.59
C ALA A 274 4.79 3.47 -5.27
N VAL A 275 5.18 2.70 -6.29
CA VAL A 275 5.75 1.34 -6.11
C VAL A 275 7.25 1.31 -6.40
N ASP A 276 7.78 2.41 -6.92
CA ASP A 276 9.17 2.64 -7.32
C ASP A 276 9.94 3.52 -6.32
N ALA A 277 9.27 4.04 -5.28
CA ALA A 277 9.93 4.74 -4.19
C ALA A 277 10.79 3.79 -3.33
N THR A 278 11.99 4.22 -2.96
CA THR A 278 12.97 3.43 -2.18
C THR A 278 12.96 3.75 -0.70
N ASP A 279 11.88 4.35 -0.20
CA ASP A 279 11.64 4.65 1.21
C ASP A 279 10.27 4.12 1.65
N ALA A 280 10.15 3.84 2.94
CA ALA A 280 8.95 3.21 3.47
C ALA A 280 7.75 4.15 3.59
N GLU A 281 7.96 5.46 3.57
CA GLU A 281 6.89 6.44 3.70
C GLU A 281 6.15 6.67 2.39
N SER A 282 6.85 6.54 1.27
CA SER A 282 6.34 6.83 -0.06
C SER A 282 6.04 5.56 -0.88
N ASN A 283 6.58 4.40 -0.49
CA ASN A 283 6.32 3.14 -1.19
C ASN A 283 5.05 2.43 -0.67
N LEU A 284 4.11 2.15 -1.56
CA LEU A 284 2.81 1.51 -1.27
C LEU A 284 2.93 0.22 -0.46
N CYS A 285 3.85 -0.66 -0.84
CA CYS A 285 4.01 -1.96 -0.17
C CYS A 285 4.64 -1.78 1.21
N ALA A 286 5.59 -0.86 1.32
CA ALA A 286 6.33 -0.62 2.56
C ALA A 286 5.52 0.15 3.62
N LYS A 287 4.41 0.81 3.26
CA LYS A 287 3.48 1.40 4.26
C LYS A 287 3.01 0.40 5.32
N CYS A 288 2.92 -0.89 4.97
CA CYS A 288 2.57 -1.97 5.89
C CYS A 288 3.76 -2.92 6.15
N HIS A 289 4.60 -3.17 5.15
CA HIS A 289 5.76 -4.04 5.27
C HIS A 289 7.02 -3.30 5.78
N ASN A 290 6.83 -2.54 6.86
CA ASN A 290 7.85 -1.79 7.60
C ASN A 290 7.44 -1.59 9.08
N ARG A 291 7.30 -2.65 9.88
CA ARG A 291 6.88 -2.47 11.29
C ARG A 291 8.05 -2.40 12.27
N ARG A 292 8.90 -3.42 12.27
CA ARG A 292 10.09 -3.51 13.13
C ARG A 292 11.26 -3.96 12.27
N SER A 293 11.77 -3.00 11.52
CA SER A 293 12.85 -3.18 10.55
C SER A 293 14.23 -2.93 11.16
N THR A 294 14.28 -2.18 12.25
CA THR A 294 15.43 -2.00 13.12
C THR A 294 15.05 -2.40 14.55
N PRO A 295 16.02 -2.75 15.41
CA PRO A 295 15.72 -3.08 16.79
C PRO A 295 15.11 -1.91 17.56
N ASP A 296 14.11 -2.21 18.37
CA ASP A 296 13.59 -1.33 19.42
C ASP A 296 13.91 -1.96 20.78
N TRP A 297 14.76 -1.28 21.54
CA TRP A 297 15.27 -1.79 22.81
C TRP A 297 14.36 -1.48 23.99
N SER A 298 13.36 -0.61 23.82
CA SER A 298 12.49 -0.11 24.89
C SER A 298 11.64 -1.21 25.53
N GLY A 299 11.29 -2.25 24.77
CA GLY A 299 10.48 -3.37 25.21
C GLY A 299 11.20 -4.72 25.23
N SER A 300 10.44 -5.75 25.58
CA SER A 300 10.82 -7.17 25.46
C SER A 300 10.58 -7.75 24.06
N ARG A 301 9.94 -6.99 23.17
CA ARG A 301 9.63 -7.39 21.79
C ARG A 301 10.70 -6.85 20.83
N ASP A 302 11.87 -7.47 20.84
CA ASP A 302 12.99 -7.14 19.96
C ASP A 302 13.06 -7.98 18.69
N SER A 303 12.09 -8.86 18.42
CA SER A 303 12.08 -9.61 17.16
C SER A 303 11.60 -8.76 15.97
N PRO A 304 12.28 -8.85 14.81
CA PRO A 304 11.85 -8.21 13.57
C PRO A 304 10.40 -8.53 13.22
N HIS A 305 9.73 -7.59 12.55
CA HIS A 305 8.35 -7.79 12.10
C HIS A 305 8.10 -7.05 10.80
N ALA A 306 7.82 -7.82 9.76
CA ALA A 306 7.66 -7.34 8.39
C ALA A 306 8.74 -6.31 7.98
N PRO A 307 10.05 -6.64 8.05
CA PRO A 307 11.13 -5.73 7.68
C PRO A 307 11.34 -5.62 6.16
N HIS A 308 10.40 -6.12 5.34
CA HIS A 308 10.66 -6.41 3.94
C HIS A 308 11.02 -5.16 3.12
N GLY A 309 10.27 -4.06 3.27
CA GLY A 309 10.54 -2.82 2.55
C GLY A 309 11.94 -2.29 2.85
N PRO A 310 12.25 -1.94 4.11
CA PRO A 310 13.59 -1.50 4.49
C PRO A 310 14.70 -2.50 4.19
N LEU A 311 14.43 -3.80 4.20
CA LEU A 311 15.44 -4.79 3.81
C LEU A 311 15.79 -4.65 2.32
N VAL A 312 14.78 -4.53 1.45
CA VAL A 312 14.97 -4.21 0.03
C VAL A 312 15.72 -2.88 -0.12
N PHE A 313 15.35 -1.84 0.65
CA PHE A 313 15.95 -0.50 0.56
C PHE A 313 17.34 -0.38 1.20
N GLY A 314 17.81 -1.43 1.89
CA GLY A 314 19.12 -1.43 2.53
C GLY A 314 19.18 -0.71 3.88
N THR A 315 18.05 -0.57 4.58
CA THR A 315 17.93 0.17 5.85
C THR A 315 17.46 -0.69 7.03
N ALA A 316 17.19 -1.98 6.81
CA ALA A 316 16.83 -2.92 7.87
C ALA A 316 18.05 -3.53 8.57
N GLY A 317 17.88 -3.89 9.84
CA GLY A 317 18.87 -4.61 10.64
C GLY A 317 19.31 -3.85 11.89
N TRP A 318 20.07 -4.56 12.72
CA TRP A 318 20.92 -3.96 13.73
C TRP A 318 22.30 -3.70 13.15
N TRP A 319 22.78 -2.46 13.26
CA TRP A 319 24.11 -2.06 12.80
C TRP A 319 25.15 -2.25 13.92
N PRO A 320 26.12 -3.17 13.77
CA PRO A 320 27.15 -3.38 14.78
C PRO A 320 27.97 -2.12 15.07
N PRO A 321 28.22 -1.77 16.35
CA PRO A 321 29.02 -0.60 16.72
C PRO A 321 30.42 -0.64 16.10
N GLY A 322 30.95 0.52 15.73
CA GLY A 322 32.29 0.63 15.14
C GLY A 322 32.37 0.21 13.67
N ILE A 323 31.24 -0.11 13.03
CA ILE A 323 31.16 -0.48 11.61
C ILE A 323 30.20 0.47 10.89
N GLU A 324 30.71 1.17 9.89
CA GLU A 324 29.91 1.94 8.94
C GLU A 324 29.66 1.07 7.69
N PHE A 325 28.41 0.93 7.28
CA PHE A 325 28.05 0.22 6.05
C PHE A 325 27.94 1.21 4.90
N ILE A 326 28.83 1.08 3.91
CA ILE A 326 28.94 2.03 2.80
C ILE A 326 28.15 1.61 1.55
N GLU A 327 27.80 0.33 1.44
CA GLU A 327 26.93 -0.18 0.36
C GLU A 327 25.90 -1.15 0.94
N THR A 328 24.68 -0.66 1.15
CA THR A 328 23.60 -1.43 1.77
C THR A 328 22.48 -1.83 0.81
N GLN A 329 22.36 -1.20 -0.35
CA GLN A 329 21.34 -1.53 -1.34
C GLN A 329 21.71 -2.76 -2.16
N SER A 330 20.73 -3.63 -2.41
CA SER A 330 20.86 -4.70 -3.40
C SER A 330 20.42 -4.22 -4.78
N THR A 331 20.74 -4.99 -5.83
CA THR A 331 20.17 -4.77 -7.17
C THR A 331 18.64 -4.75 -7.15
N HIS A 332 18.01 -5.53 -6.27
CA HIS A 332 16.54 -5.57 -6.12
C HIS A 332 15.96 -4.31 -5.47
N GLY A 333 16.76 -3.54 -4.73
CA GLY A 333 16.38 -2.27 -4.11
C GLY A 333 16.90 -1.03 -4.84
N SER A 334 17.39 -1.19 -6.07
CA SER A 334 18.02 -0.13 -6.86
C SER A 334 17.21 0.20 -8.12
N SER A 335 17.65 1.18 -8.89
CA SER A 335 17.07 1.54 -10.19
C SER A 335 17.10 0.40 -11.23
N ALA A 336 17.92 -0.63 -11.02
CA ALA A 336 17.86 -1.85 -11.84
C ALA A 336 16.54 -2.63 -11.67
N ASN A 337 15.79 -2.38 -10.58
CA ASN A 337 14.47 -2.92 -10.32
C ASN A 337 13.43 -1.77 -10.19
N PRO A 338 12.94 -1.21 -11.31
CA PRO A 338 12.21 0.05 -11.31
C PRO A 338 10.80 -0.02 -10.69
N LYS A 339 10.24 -1.21 -10.42
CA LYS A 339 8.96 -1.34 -9.68
C LYS A 339 9.12 -2.05 -8.33
N LEU A 340 10.36 -2.21 -7.87
CA LEU A 340 10.73 -2.76 -6.58
C LEU A 340 9.92 -4.03 -6.23
N CYS A 341 9.09 -3.97 -5.19
CA CYS A 341 8.27 -5.08 -4.72
C CYS A 341 7.32 -5.60 -5.83
N ALA A 342 6.71 -4.70 -6.61
CA ALA A 342 5.73 -5.05 -7.63
C ALA A 342 6.35 -5.80 -8.81
N THR A 343 7.65 -5.61 -9.09
CA THR A 343 8.38 -6.37 -10.13
C THR A 343 8.37 -7.86 -9.89
N CYS A 344 8.38 -8.30 -8.62
CA CYS A 344 8.37 -9.73 -8.32
C CYS A 344 6.98 -10.21 -7.92
N HIS A 345 6.26 -9.42 -7.11
CA HIS A 345 5.02 -9.89 -6.49
C HIS A 345 3.77 -9.67 -7.35
N VAL A 346 3.77 -8.72 -8.29
CA VAL A 346 2.57 -8.35 -9.08
C VAL A 346 2.80 -8.68 -10.56
N GLN A 347 2.90 -9.97 -10.86
CA GLN A 347 3.12 -10.46 -12.22
C GLN A 347 1.83 -10.66 -13.00
N ARG A 348 1.80 -10.16 -14.24
CA ARG A 348 0.72 -10.43 -15.19
C ARG A 348 1.21 -11.30 -16.35
N TYR A 349 0.55 -12.43 -16.59
CA TYR A 349 0.83 -13.29 -17.75
C TYR A 349 -0.35 -14.19 -18.09
N ASN A 350 -0.46 -14.58 -19.37
CA ASN A 350 -1.47 -15.54 -19.80
C ASN A 350 -0.97 -16.98 -19.55
N VAL A 351 -1.88 -17.82 -19.06
CA VAL A 351 -1.70 -19.26 -19.01
C VAL A 351 -2.48 -19.85 -20.18
N ASN A 352 -1.76 -20.60 -21.00
CA ASN A 352 -2.34 -21.39 -22.08
C ASN A 352 -2.08 -22.86 -21.77
N ASP A 353 -3.01 -23.71 -22.19
CA ASP A 353 -2.82 -25.14 -22.17
C ASP A 353 -1.61 -25.52 -23.03
N LYS A 354 -0.64 -26.23 -22.45
CA LYS A 354 0.62 -26.54 -23.17
C LYS A 354 0.43 -27.54 -24.31
N THR A 355 -0.65 -28.32 -24.31
CA THR A 355 -0.92 -29.34 -25.33
C THR A 355 -1.68 -28.72 -26.50
N THR A 356 -2.72 -27.95 -26.21
CA THR A 356 -3.65 -27.41 -27.22
C THR A 356 -3.36 -25.97 -27.62
N GLY A 357 -2.54 -25.25 -26.84
CA GLY A 357 -2.27 -23.82 -27.02
C GLY A 357 -3.44 -22.90 -26.62
N GLN A 358 -4.56 -23.45 -26.17
CA GLN A 358 -5.76 -22.69 -25.85
C GLN A 358 -5.58 -21.87 -24.57
N PHE A 359 -6.09 -20.64 -24.60
CA PHE A 359 -6.09 -19.77 -23.43
C PHE A 359 -6.90 -20.38 -22.28
N GLN A 360 -6.33 -20.33 -21.06
CA GLN A 360 -6.98 -20.85 -19.86
C GLN A 360 -7.35 -19.78 -18.86
N VAL A 361 -6.42 -18.87 -18.53
CA VAL A 361 -6.63 -17.80 -17.55
C VAL A 361 -5.51 -16.76 -17.66
N THR A 362 -5.83 -15.50 -17.33
CA THR A 362 -4.80 -14.49 -17.08
C THR A 362 -4.43 -14.48 -15.61
N VAL A 363 -3.15 -14.62 -15.29
CA VAL A 363 -2.63 -14.30 -13.95
C VAL A 363 -2.47 -12.79 -13.87
N VAL A 364 -2.96 -12.16 -12.80
CA VAL A 364 -2.99 -10.70 -12.62
C VAL A 364 -2.13 -10.19 -11.45
N GLY A 365 -1.48 -11.10 -10.73
CA GLY A 365 -0.47 -10.78 -9.71
C GLY A 365 -1.05 -10.37 -8.35
N HIS A 366 -2.36 -10.46 -8.17
CA HIS A 366 -3.06 -10.12 -6.92
C HIS A 366 -3.14 -11.30 -5.95
N ARG A 367 -2.29 -12.32 -6.15
CA ARG A 367 -1.91 -13.28 -5.09
C ARG A 367 -0.65 -12.87 -4.34
N TRP A 368 0.11 -11.89 -4.87
CA TRP A 368 1.41 -11.44 -4.36
C TRP A 368 2.46 -12.54 -4.19
N LEU A 369 2.39 -13.59 -5.02
CA LEU A 369 3.31 -14.72 -5.00
C LEU A 369 4.45 -14.50 -6.01
N PRO A 370 5.70 -14.27 -5.58
CA PRO A 370 6.80 -14.03 -6.50
C PRO A 370 7.31 -15.31 -7.17
N ILE A 371 7.20 -16.44 -6.45
CA ILE A 371 7.60 -17.76 -6.93
C ILE A 371 6.51 -18.82 -6.67
N PRO A 372 5.33 -18.67 -7.31
CA PRO A 372 4.18 -19.52 -7.02
C PRO A 372 4.48 -20.97 -7.39
N CYS A 373 3.94 -21.91 -6.61
CA CYS A 373 3.71 -23.26 -7.08
C CYS A 373 2.76 -23.20 -8.27
N VAL A 374 3.09 -23.91 -9.34
CA VAL A 374 2.31 -23.92 -10.58
C VAL A 374 1.96 -25.34 -11.02
N ASP A 375 0.83 -25.46 -11.73
CA ASP A 375 0.44 -26.70 -12.39
C ASP A 375 1.25 -26.97 -13.66
N ALA A 376 0.89 -28.05 -14.38
CA ALA A 376 1.55 -28.44 -15.62
C ALA A 376 1.52 -27.33 -16.69
N ASN A 377 0.51 -26.46 -16.70
CA ASN A 377 0.36 -25.37 -17.66
C ASN A 377 1.02 -24.06 -17.19
N GLY A 378 1.45 -23.98 -15.93
CA GLY A 378 2.06 -22.77 -15.36
C GLY A 378 1.06 -21.87 -14.62
N ARG A 379 -0.16 -22.37 -14.33
CA ARG A 379 -1.14 -21.66 -13.50
C ARG A 379 -0.76 -21.79 -12.03
N PRO A 380 -0.76 -20.68 -11.26
CA PRO A 380 -0.57 -20.74 -9.81
C PRO A 380 -1.60 -21.64 -9.13
N THR A 381 -1.15 -22.64 -8.38
CA THR A 381 -2.01 -23.56 -7.62
C THR A 381 -2.49 -22.95 -6.31
N ASP A 382 -3.57 -23.44 -5.71
CA ASP A 382 -4.00 -22.95 -4.39
C ASP A 382 -3.02 -23.36 -3.30
N SER A 383 -2.64 -24.65 -3.29
CA SER A 383 -1.56 -25.12 -2.42
C SER A 383 -0.22 -24.54 -2.85
N GLN A 384 0.53 -24.01 -1.88
CA GLN A 384 1.88 -23.45 -2.06
C GLN A 384 2.97 -24.30 -1.39
N SER A 385 2.68 -25.58 -1.12
CA SER A 385 3.58 -26.53 -0.44
C SER A 385 4.55 -27.27 -1.37
N CYS A 386 4.58 -26.96 -2.66
CA CYS A 386 5.52 -27.58 -3.59
C CYS A 386 6.98 -27.27 -3.22
N THR A 387 7.87 -28.18 -3.62
CA THR A 387 9.32 -27.97 -3.56
C THR A 387 9.75 -26.87 -4.53
N VAL A 388 10.98 -26.37 -4.37
CA VAL A 388 11.54 -25.31 -5.24
C VAL A 388 11.51 -25.66 -6.73
N THR A 389 11.53 -26.95 -7.08
CA THR A 389 11.48 -27.40 -8.49
C THR A 389 10.12 -27.18 -9.13
N GLY A 390 9.03 -27.21 -8.34
CA GLY A 390 7.67 -26.95 -8.78
C GLY A 390 7.27 -25.47 -8.77
N ARG A 391 8.20 -24.57 -8.42
CA ARG A 391 7.94 -23.12 -8.41
C ARG A 391 8.29 -22.48 -9.73
N SER A 392 7.44 -21.55 -10.17
CA SER A 392 7.74 -20.61 -11.24
C SER A 392 8.70 -19.53 -10.74
N PHE A 393 9.70 -19.19 -11.53
CA PHE A 393 10.63 -18.06 -11.34
C PHE A 393 10.47 -17.03 -12.45
N LYS A 394 9.35 -17.04 -13.19
CA LYS A 394 9.07 -16.10 -14.28
C LYS A 394 9.25 -14.65 -13.87
N ALA A 395 8.87 -14.29 -12.64
CA ALA A 395 9.02 -12.95 -12.10
C ALA A 395 10.48 -12.47 -12.07
N CYS A 396 11.41 -13.39 -11.83
CA CYS A 396 12.85 -13.12 -11.76
C CYS A 396 13.51 -13.16 -13.15
N ALA A 397 13.02 -14.02 -14.03
CA ALA A 397 13.53 -14.16 -15.39
C ALA A 397 13.05 -13.03 -16.33
N SER A 398 11.90 -12.43 -16.02
CA SER A 398 11.35 -11.34 -16.84
C SER A 398 12.25 -10.10 -16.82
N GLY A 399 12.42 -9.47 -17.98
CA GLY A 399 13.12 -8.17 -18.08
C GLY A 399 14.66 -8.21 -17.99
N GLY A 400 15.30 -9.39 -18.12
CA GLY A 400 16.76 -9.48 -18.24
C GLY A 400 17.54 -9.73 -16.94
N CYS A 401 16.92 -9.61 -15.77
CA CYS A 401 17.61 -9.56 -14.47
C CYS A 401 18.45 -10.82 -14.16
N HIS A 402 17.92 -12.02 -14.42
CA HIS A 402 18.60 -13.29 -14.18
C HIS A 402 18.96 -14.01 -15.48
N GLY A 403 19.46 -13.25 -16.47
CA GLY A 403 19.85 -13.80 -17.78
C GLY A 403 18.68 -14.43 -18.53
N ASN A 404 17.46 -13.90 -18.31
CA ASN A 404 16.20 -14.39 -18.88
C ASN A 404 15.95 -15.90 -18.66
N SER A 405 16.42 -16.44 -17.53
CA SER A 405 16.35 -17.87 -17.24
C SER A 405 15.81 -18.14 -15.85
N GLU A 406 14.68 -18.86 -15.78
CA GLU A 406 14.13 -19.37 -14.52
C GLU A 406 15.11 -20.31 -13.81
N LEU A 407 15.93 -21.05 -14.56
CA LEU A 407 16.96 -21.92 -14.00
C LEU A 407 18.05 -21.10 -13.29
N ASN A 408 18.52 -20.01 -13.90
CA ASN A 408 19.53 -19.14 -13.29
C ASN A 408 18.97 -18.46 -12.04
N ALA A 409 17.73 -17.95 -12.11
CA ALA A 409 17.06 -17.35 -10.96
C ALA A 409 16.87 -18.35 -9.81
N ARG A 410 16.43 -19.58 -10.13
CA ARG A 410 16.26 -20.66 -9.15
C ARG A 410 17.58 -21.06 -8.49
N SER A 411 18.65 -21.20 -9.26
CA SER A 411 19.98 -21.52 -8.73
C SER A 411 20.49 -20.42 -7.80
N ALA A 412 20.32 -19.15 -8.17
CA ALA A 412 20.67 -18.02 -7.33
C ALA A 412 19.87 -17.99 -6.02
N PHE A 413 18.55 -18.24 -6.09
CA PHE A 413 17.67 -18.34 -4.93
C PHE A 413 18.13 -19.43 -3.93
N ILE A 414 18.40 -20.64 -4.43
CA ILE A 414 18.85 -21.77 -3.60
C ILE A 414 20.21 -21.45 -2.97
N SER A 415 21.15 -20.90 -3.74
CA SER A 415 22.48 -20.53 -3.23
C SER A 415 22.39 -19.48 -2.14
N ALA A 416 21.61 -18.42 -2.35
CA ALA A 416 21.43 -17.35 -1.35
C ALA A 416 20.75 -17.88 -0.09
N GLY A 417 19.73 -18.73 -0.23
CA GLY A 417 19.05 -19.36 0.90
C GLY A 417 19.98 -20.24 1.74
N ASN A 418 20.81 -21.07 1.09
CA ASN A 418 21.79 -21.91 1.78
C ASN A 418 22.86 -21.09 2.51
N ASP A 419 23.39 -20.04 1.87
CA ASP A 419 24.36 -19.14 2.50
C ASP A 419 23.79 -18.49 3.77
N VAL A 420 22.59 -17.89 3.65
CA VAL A 420 21.94 -17.18 4.74
C VAL A 420 21.60 -18.15 5.88
N ALA A 421 21.07 -19.33 5.57
CA ALA A 421 20.76 -20.35 6.57
C ALA A 421 22.02 -20.81 7.31
N GLY A 422 23.11 -21.10 6.59
CA GLY A 422 24.38 -21.52 7.19
C GLY A 422 24.98 -20.46 8.12
N LEU A 423 25.01 -19.20 7.68
CA LEU A 423 25.50 -18.08 8.51
C LEU A 423 24.64 -17.85 9.74
N THR A 424 23.33 -17.99 9.59
CA THR A 424 22.38 -17.87 10.69
C THR A 424 22.62 -18.95 11.74
N THR A 425 22.80 -20.21 11.33
CA THR A 425 23.12 -21.32 12.26
C THR A 425 24.44 -21.07 13.01
N LEU A 426 25.48 -20.59 12.32
CA LEU A 426 26.75 -20.27 12.97
C LEU A 426 26.60 -19.11 13.98
N LEU A 427 25.85 -18.07 13.62
CA LEU A 427 25.59 -16.95 14.51
C LEU A 427 24.74 -17.35 15.72
N ASP A 428 23.72 -18.19 15.54
CA ASP A 428 22.92 -18.74 16.63
C ASP A 428 23.78 -19.52 17.63
N GLY A 429 24.77 -20.27 17.15
CA GLY A 429 25.76 -20.96 17.99
C GLY A 429 26.62 -20.00 18.84
N MET A 430 26.93 -18.81 18.32
CA MET A 430 27.58 -17.76 19.10
C MET A 430 26.58 -17.10 20.08
N ILE A 431 25.36 -16.80 19.65
CA ILE A 431 24.31 -16.18 20.48
C ILE A 431 24.01 -17.05 21.71
N ALA A 432 24.01 -18.38 21.56
CA ALA A 432 23.77 -19.32 22.65
C ALA A 432 24.82 -19.25 23.79
N GLN A 433 26.02 -18.71 23.50
CA GLN A 433 27.10 -18.53 24.48
C GLN A 433 27.05 -17.15 25.17
N VAL A 434 26.21 -16.23 24.70
CA VAL A 434 26.04 -14.91 25.30
C VAL A 434 25.36 -15.06 26.67
N PRO A 435 25.87 -14.40 27.73
CA PRO A 435 25.24 -14.47 29.05
C PRO A 435 23.75 -14.07 29.00
N SER A 436 22.89 -14.86 29.63
CA SER A 436 21.42 -14.68 29.55
C SER A 436 20.94 -13.30 30.01
N ASN A 437 21.67 -12.67 30.94
CA ASN A 437 21.39 -11.33 31.44
C ASN A 437 21.56 -10.23 30.37
N GLN A 438 22.13 -10.53 29.20
CA GLN A 438 22.30 -9.60 28.08
C GLN A 438 21.02 -9.42 27.26
N PHE A 439 20.02 -10.29 27.42
CA PHE A 439 18.76 -10.27 26.67
C PHE A 439 17.58 -9.63 27.42
N GLY A 440 17.86 -8.95 28.53
CA GLY A 440 16.83 -8.24 29.30
C GLY A 440 16.22 -7.06 28.53
N ALA A 441 14.93 -6.79 28.78
CA ALA A 441 14.24 -5.62 28.25
C ALA A 441 14.97 -4.32 28.66
N GLY A 442 14.95 -3.31 27.78
CA GLY A 442 15.62 -2.02 28.01
C GLY A 442 17.15 -2.03 27.81
N LYS A 443 17.79 -3.20 27.64
CA LYS A 443 19.25 -3.26 27.45
C LYS A 443 19.64 -3.09 25.98
N VAL A 444 20.67 -2.31 25.70
CA VAL A 444 21.29 -2.22 24.37
C VAL A 444 22.55 -3.08 24.37
N THR A 445 22.52 -4.26 23.77
CA THR A 445 23.64 -5.22 23.81
C THR A 445 23.94 -5.81 22.44
N ALA A 446 25.19 -6.20 22.21
CA ALA A 446 25.59 -6.93 21.01
C ALA A 446 24.84 -8.26 20.89
N GLY A 447 24.53 -8.92 22.02
CA GLY A 447 23.70 -10.12 22.06
C GLY A 447 22.31 -9.92 21.45
N ARG A 448 21.58 -8.90 21.90
CA ARG A 448 20.24 -8.59 21.36
C ARG A 448 20.31 -8.14 19.89
N GLY A 449 21.34 -7.35 19.54
CA GLY A 449 21.63 -6.94 18.17
C GLY A 449 21.84 -8.11 17.21
N ALA A 450 22.73 -9.03 17.59
CA ALA A 450 23.00 -10.24 16.81
C ALA A 450 21.74 -11.13 16.68
N LYS A 451 20.96 -11.27 17.76
CA LYS A 451 19.69 -12.00 17.74
C LYS A 451 18.69 -11.37 16.77
N PHE A 452 18.55 -10.04 16.76
CA PHE A 452 17.70 -9.34 15.80
C PHE A 452 18.08 -9.68 14.35
N ASN A 453 19.37 -9.59 14.01
CA ASN A 453 19.86 -9.89 12.66
C ASN A 453 19.66 -11.36 12.28
N SER A 454 19.89 -12.30 13.22
CA SER A 454 19.60 -13.73 13.02
C SER A 454 18.11 -13.97 12.74
N GLU A 455 17.22 -13.40 13.56
CA GLU A 455 15.77 -13.54 13.38
C GLU A 455 15.29 -12.89 12.08
N MET A 456 15.88 -11.76 11.68
CA MET A 456 15.58 -11.10 10.41
C MET A 456 15.97 -12.00 9.24
N ALA A 457 17.19 -12.56 9.27
CA ALA A 457 17.68 -13.47 8.25
C ALA A 457 16.80 -14.72 8.05
N LYS A 458 16.13 -15.19 9.12
CA LYS A 458 15.17 -16.31 9.08
C LYS A 458 13.81 -15.93 8.51
N MET A 459 13.50 -14.65 8.35
CA MET A 459 12.22 -14.24 7.79
C MET A 459 12.15 -14.57 6.29
N HIS A 460 10.98 -15.03 5.86
CA HIS A 460 10.74 -15.43 4.47
C HIS A 460 11.11 -14.32 3.48
N GLY A 461 11.95 -14.67 2.50
CA GLY A 461 12.36 -13.78 1.42
C GLY A 461 13.58 -12.91 1.76
N SER A 462 14.16 -12.99 2.96
CA SER A 462 15.36 -12.21 3.32
C SER A 462 16.56 -12.52 2.42
N GLU A 463 16.67 -13.78 2.02
CA GLU A 463 17.64 -14.30 1.06
C GLU A 463 17.49 -13.72 -0.36
N VAL A 464 16.34 -13.10 -0.67
CA VAL A 464 16.08 -12.44 -1.95
C VAL A 464 16.08 -10.93 -1.80
N HIS A 465 15.38 -10.38 -0.82
CA HIS A 465 15.21 -8.94 -0.65
C HIS A 465 16.56 -8.22 -0.62
N ASN A 466 17.52 -8.74 0.14
CA ASN A 466 18.88 -8.21 0.16
C ASN A 466 19.91 -9.22 0.69
N PRO A 467 20.29 -10.23 -0.10
CA PRO A 467 21.23 -11.26 0.33
C PRO A 467 22.60 -10.70 0.72
N PHE A 468 23.01 -9.56 0.15
CA PHE A 468 24.30 -8.95 0.47
C PHE A 468 24.29 -8.35 1.86
N LEU A 469 23.32 -7.47 2.15
CA LEU A 469 23.19 -6.84 3.46
C LEU A 469 22.97 -7.89 4.56
N VAL A 470 22.09 -8.86 4.34
CA VAL A 470 21.82 -9.92 5.35
C VAL A 470 23.10 -10.67 5.70
N LYS A 471 23.87 -11.12 4.70
CA LYS A 471 25.11 -11.86 4.94
C LYS A 471 26.15 -11.00 5.68
N THR A 472 26.33 -9.74 5.27
CA THR A 472 27.27 -8.83 5.93
C THR A 472 26.84 -8.54 7.38
N LEU A 473 25.55 -8.30 7.64
CA LEU A 473 25.01 -8.11 8.99
C LEU A 473 25.25 -9.33 9.89
N LEU A 474 25.03 -10.56 9.39
CA LEU A 474 25.27 -11.78 10.16
C LEU A 474 26.74 -11.93 10.56
N ARG A 475 27.67 -11.71 9.61
CA ARG A 475 29.12 -11.83 9.85
C ARG A 475 29.62 -10.76 10.83
N TYR A 476 29.22 -9.51 10.66
CA TYR A 476 29.61 -8.43 11.56
C TYR A 476 28.90 -8.48 12.92
N SER A 477 27.74 -9.16 13.00
CA SER A 477 27.17 -9.53 14.30
C SER A 477 28.08 -10.51 15.04
N GLY A 478 28.64 -11.51 14.35
CA GLY A 478 29.65 -12.41 14.91
C GLY A 478 30.90 -11.67 15.40
N VAL A 479 31.40 -10.69 14.62
CA VAL A 479 32.51 -9.82 15.04
C VAL A 479 32.18 -9.06 16.33
N ALA A 480 30.98 -8.46 16.43
CA ALA A 480 30.58 -7.74 17.63
C ALA A 480 30.45 -8.67 18.85
N LEU A 481 29.95 -9.89 18.68
CA LEU A 481 29.90 -10.89 19.76
C LEU A 481 31.30 -11.29 20.22
N ASN A 482 32.24 -11.47 19.29
CA ASN A 482 33.63 -11.77 19.63
C ASN A 482 34.29 -10.62 20.40
N GLN A 483 34.13 -9.38 19.93
CA GLN A 483 34.70 -8.20 20.59
C GLN A 483 34.10 -7.94 21.98
N THR A 484 32.78 -8.16 22.13
CA THR A 484 32.07 -7.84 23.38
C THR A 484 32.20 -8.96 24.42
N TYR A 485 32.20 -10.22 23.99
CA TYR A 485 32.06 -11.38 24.88
C TYR A 485 33.22 -12.38 24.77
N GLY A 486 34.20 -12.17 23.89
CA GLY A 486 35.31 -13.10 23.68
C GLY A 486 34.93 -14.41 22.98
N ILE A 487 33.70 -14.52 22.44
CA ILE A 487 33.19 -15.74 21.79
C ILE A 487 33.93 -15.93 20.45
N PRO A 488 34.62 -17.05 20.22
CA PRO A 488 35.37 -17.27 18.97
C PRO A 488 34.46 -17.26 17.74
N ILE A 489 34.90 -16.60 16.66
CA ILE A 489 34.16 -16.58 15.38
C ILE A 489 34.43 -17.89 14.64
N PRO A 490 33.40 -18.70 14.31
CA PRO A 490 33.59 -19.87 13.47
C PRO A 490 34.11 -19.49 12.08
N PRO A 491 34.97 -20.29 11.42
CA PRO A 491 35.55 -19.96 10.12
C PRO A 491 34.52 -19.56 9.06
N GLY A 492 33.37 -20.24 9.01
CA GLY A 492 32.29 -19.95 8.06
C GLY A 492 31.59 -18.59 8.27
N LEU A 493 31.72 -17.97 9.45
CA LEU A 493 31.08 -16.71 9.81
C LEU A 493 32.05 -15.50 9.76
N ALA A 494 33.35 -15.73 9.57
CA ALA A 494 34.32 -14.66 9.43
C ALA A 494 33.98 -13.73 8.24
N PRO A 495 34.21 -12.41 8.33
CA PRO A 495 34.03 -11.50 7.19
C PRO A 495 34.81 -11.94 5.96
N THR A 496 34.17 -11.95 4.79
CA THR A 496 34.83 -12.27 3.52
C THR A 496 35.45 -11.02 2.88
N PRO A 497 36.35 -11.15 1.88
CA PRO A 497 36.84 -9.99 1.14
C PRO A 497 35.73 -9.15 0.49
N ALA A 498 34.58 -9.76 0.15
CA ALA A 498 33.44 -9.03 -0.39
C ALA A 498 32.72 -8.20 0.68
N ASP A 499 32.62 -8.71 1.91
CA ASP A 499 32.03 -7.98 3.05
C ASP A 499 32.89 -6.78 3.44
N VAL A 500 34.21 -6.95 3.46
CA VAL A 500 35.17 -5.88 3.80
C VAL A 500 35.05 -4.70 2.83
N LYS A 501 34.70 -4.94 1.56
CA LYS A 501 34.47 -3.86 0.58
C LYS A 501 33.16 -3.09 0.82
N ARG A 502 32.22 -3.64 1.59
CA ARG A 502 30.90 -3.05 1.87
C ARG A 502 30.85 -2.26 3.16
N VAL A 503 31.91 -2.28 3.96
CA VAL A 503 31.97 -1.59 5.25
C VAL A 503 33.26 -0.79 5.42
N ARG A 504 33.24 0.15 6.36
CA ARG A 504 34.41 0.83 6.90
C ARG A 504 34.44 0.62 8.41
N ILE A 505 35.61 0.26 8.93
CA ILE A 505 35.82 0.19 10.38
C ILE A 505 35.99 1.62 10.87
N THR A 506 35.08 2.08 11.70
CA THR A 506 35.17 3.38 12.35
C THR A 506 35.79 3.20 13.72
N THR A 507 36.84 3.95 14.03
CA THR A 507 37.34 4.04 15.40
C THR A 507 36.21 4.59 16.28
N PRO A 508 35.92 4.01 17.46
CA PRO A 508 34.90 4.55 18.34
C PRO A 508 35.26 6.00 18.66
N THR A 509 34.49 6.97 18.18
CA THR A 509 34.55 8.31 18.75
C THR A 509 33.94 8.18 20.13
N THR A 510 34.77 8.37 21.16
CA THR A 510 34.32 8.47 22.54
C THR A 510 33.23 9.54 22.63
N ARG A 511 31.98 9.12 22.76
CA ARG A 511 30.87 9.93 23.25
C ARG A 511 30.06 9.14 24.25
#